data_AF-A0A561R3R9-F1
#
_entry.id   AF-A0A561R3R9-F1
#
_cell.length_a   1.000
_cell.length_b   1.000
_cell.length_c   1.000
_cell.angle_alpha   90.00
_cell.angle_beta   90.00
_cell.angle_gamma   90.00
#
_symmetry.space_group_name_H-M   'P 1'
#
loop_
_entity.id
_entity.type
_entity.pdbx_description
1 polymer ?
#
loop_
_entity_poly.entity_id
_entity_poly.type
_entity_poly.pdbx_seq_one_letter_code
_entity_poly.pdbx_strand_id
1 'polypeptide(L)' 'MPKTIARILANDDAVGSDELEAAINYLDAKIRDAEFRDEPFPFLSYRNKVIFEATLELRRNGYMVKT' A
#
# COMPACT_ATOMS: atom_id res chain seq x y z
N MET A 1 -12.52 6.91 -1.57
CA MET A 1 -11.80 6.40 -2.76
C MET A 1 -10.30 6.41 -2.45
N PRO A 2 -9.48 5.44 -2.94
CA PRO A 2 -8.16 5.06 -2.40
C PRO A 2 -7.22 6.20 -1.95
N LYS A 3 -7.20 7.33 -2.68
CA LYS A 3 -6.41 8.53 -2.35
C LYS A 3 -6.69 9.12 -0.97
N THR A 4 -7.95 9.15 -0.51
CA THR A 4 -8.30 9.69 0.81
C THR A 4 -7.73 8.83 1.94
N ILE A 5 -7.79 7.50 1.78
CA ILE A 5 -7.29 6.54 2.76
C ILE A 5 -5.76 6.59 2.79
N ALA A 6 -5.12 6.61 1.61
CA ALA A 6 -3.66 6.72 1.51
C ALA A 6 -3.14 7.98 2.21
N ARG A 7 -3.87 9.10 2.09
CA ARG A 7 -3.52 10.34 2.77
C ARG A 7 -3.63 10.23 4.29
N ILE A 8 -4.68 9.58 4.81
CA ILE A 8 -4.83 9.35 6.26
C ILE A 8 -3.66 8.50 6.77
N LEU A 9 -3.39 7.37 6.11
CA LEU A 9 -2.29 6.47 6.48
C LEU A 9 -0.91 7.10 6.33
N ALA A 10 -0.74 8.04 5.39
CA ALA A 10 0.53 8.73 5.21
C ALA A 10 0.85 9.66 6.40
N ASN A 11 -0.16 10.14 7.12
CA ASN A 11 -0.03 10.98 8.32
C ASN A 11 -0.01 10.17 9.63
N ASP A 12 -0.23 8.86 9.55
CA ASP A 12 -0.21 7.96 10.70
C ASP A 12 1.20 7.38 10.87
N ASP A 13 1.82 7.56 12.04
CA ASP A 13 3.16 7.08 12.37
C ASP A 13 3.15 5.72 13.09
N ALA A 14 1.98 5.13 13.35
CA ALA A 14 1.87 3.82 13.98
C ALA A 14 2.48 2.68 13.14
N VAL A 15 2.66 2.89 11.83
CA VAL A 15 3.29 1.95 10.90
C VAL A 15 4.41 2.65 10.15
N GLY A 16 5.63 2.12 10.25
CA GLY A 16 6.82 2.63 9.57
C GLY A 16 6.78 2.43 8.05
N SER A 17 7.61 3.18 7.31
CA SER A 17 7.72 3.00 5.85
C SER A 17 8.23 1.60 5.48
N ASP A 18 9.13 1.04 6.27
CA ASP A 18 9.68 -0.32 6.05
C ASP A 18 8.59 -1.39 6.23
N GLU A 19 7.71 -1.24 7.22
CA GLU A 19 6.57 -2.13 7.43
C GLU A 19 5.55 -2.02 6.30
N LEU A 20 5.35 -0.81 5.77
CA LEU A 20 4.50 -0.56 4.62
C LEU A 20 5.06 -1.22 3.35
N GLU A 21 6.37 -1.14 3.15
CA GLU A 21 7.08 -1.84 2.06
C GLU A 21 6.96 -3.37 2.19
N ALA A 22 7.14 -3.91 3.40
CA ALA A 22 6.95 -5.33 3.66
C ALA A 22 5.50 -5.78 3.35
N ALA A 23 4.50 -4.97 3.73
CA ALA A 23 3.11 -5.24 3.42
C ALA A 23 2.84 -5.23 1.91
N ILE A 24 3.39 -4.27 1.16
CA ILE A 24 3.28 -4.21 -0.32
C ILE A 24 3.86 -5.48 -0.94
N ASN A 25 5.06 -5.90 -0.52
CA ASN A 25 5.72 -7.11 -1.02
C ASN A 25 4.89 -8.37 -0.74
N TYR A 26 4.34 -8.49 0.46
CA TYR A 26 3.45 -9.61 0.81
C TYR A 26 2.18 -9.65 -0.05
N LEU A 27 1.54 -8.49 -0.26
CA LEU A 27 0.34 -8.40 -1.08
C LEU A 27 0.63 -8.71 -2.55
N ASP A 28 1.78 -8.28 -3.06
CA ASP A 28 2.23 -8.58 -4.42
C ASP A 28 2.48 -10.08 -4.60
N ALA A 29 3.18 -10.73 -3.65
CA ALA A 29 3.38 -12.17 -3.65
C ALA A 29 2.05 -12.93 -3.66
N LYS A 30 1.08 -12.52 -2.82
CA LYS A 30 -0.25 -13.14 -2.78
C LYS A 30 -1.03 -13.00 -4.10
N ILE A 31 -0.86 -11.89 -4.82
CA ILE A 31 -1.50 -11.70 -6.13
C ILE A 31 -0.86 -12.63 -7.16
N ARG A 32 0.48 -12.71 -7.19
CA ARG A 32 1.22 -13.61 -8.09
C ARG A 32 0.94 -15.08 -7.83
N ASP A 33 0.83 -15.47 -6.56
CA ASP A 33 0.53 -16.85 -6.17
C ASP A 33 -0.88 -17.27 -6.64
N ALA A 34 -1.86 -16.37 -6.54
CA ALA A 34 -3.21 -16.63 -7.02
C ALA A 34 -3.22 -16.81 -8.56
N GLU A 35 -2.49 -15.96 -9.29
CA GLU A 35 -2.32 -16.09 -10.74
C GLU A 35 -1.63 -17.42 -11.11
N PHE A 36 -0.56 -17.79 -10.39
CA PHE A 36 0.17 -19.03 -10.62
C PHE A 36 -0.69 -20.29 -10.40
N ARG A 37 -1.66 -20.22 -9.47
CA ARG A 37 -2.54 -21.33 -9.11
C ARG A 37 -3.86 -21.35 -9.88
N ASP A 38 -4.07 -20.43 -10.82
CA ASP A 38 -5.35 -20.22 -11.50
C ASP A 38 -6.52 -19.99 -10.51
N GLU A 39 -6.21 -19.33 -9.39
CA GLU A 39 -7.19 -18.94 -8.38
C GLU A 39 -7.87 -17.61 -8.76
N PRO A 40 -9.08 -17.33 -8.24
CA PRO A 40 -9.74 -16.04 -8.45
C PRO A 40 -8.86 -14.86 -8.03
N PHE A 41 -8.89 -13.78 -8.82
CA PHE A 41 -8.10 -12.59 -8.56
C PHE A 41 -8.37 -12.02 -7.15
N PRO A 42 -7.34 -11.89 -6.29
CA PRO A 42 -7.52 -11.49 -4.91
C PRO A 42 -7.69 -9.97 -4.80
N PHE A 43 -8.89 -9.49 -5.15
CA PHE A 43 -9.21 -8.06 -5.28
C PHE A 43 -8.85 -7.23 -4.03
N LEU A 44 -9.09 -7.76 -2.83
CA LEU A 44 -8.75 -7.06 -1.58
C LEU A 44 -7.23 -6.89 -1.42
N SER A 45 -6.44 -7.90 -1.82
CA SER A 45 -4.98 -7.78 -1.79
C SER A 45 -4.50 -6.70 -2.75
N TYR A 46 -5.04 -6.68 -3.96
CA TYR A 46 -4.74 -5.64 -4.96
C TYR A 46 -5.12 -4.24 -4.47
N ARG A 47 -6.34 -4.07 -3.98
CA ARG A 47 -6.81 -2.77 -3.48
C ARG A 47 -5.95 -2.24 -2.34
N ASN A 48 -5.58 -3.11 -1.39
CA ASN A 48 -4.74 -2.71 -0.27
C ASN A 48 -3.32 -2.37 -0.72
N LYS A 49 -2.76 -3.13 -1.67
CA LYS A 49 -1.46 -2.85 -2.27
C LYS A 49 -1.44 -1.44 -2.87
N VAL A 50 -2.43 -1.09 -3.70
CA VAL A 50 -2.54 0.23 -4.32
C VAL A 50 -2.65 1.36 -3.30
N ILE A 51 -3.39 1.15 -2.20
CA ILE A 51 -3.49 2.14 -1.11
C ILE A 51 -2.14 2.33 -0.42
N PHE A 52 -1.42 1.24 -0.14
CA PHE A 52 -0.12 1.29 0.52
C PHE A 52 0.97 1.87 -0.36
N GLU A 53 0.99 1.54 -1.65
CA GLU A 53 1.88 2.17 -2.64
C GLU A 53 1.65 3.69 -2.68
N ALA A 54 0.39 4.13 -2.77
CA ALA A 54 0.04 5.55 -2.73
C ALA A 54 0.42 6.22 -1.38
N THR A 55 0.32 5.48 -0.27
CA THR A 55 0.72 5.96 1.06
C THR A 55 2.23 6.18 1.12
N LEU A 56 3.00 5.20 0.63
CA LEU A 56 4.47 5.24 0.61
C LEU A 56 4.97 6.35 -0.32
N GLU A 57 4.32 6.51 -1.48
CA GLU A 57 4.60 7.61 -2.41
C GLU A 57 4.38 8.98 -1.73
N LEU A 58 3.27 9.16 -1.01
CA LEU A 58 3.01 10.40 -0.26
C LEU A 58 4.05 10.68 0.82
N ARG A 59 4.54 9.63 1.51
CA ARG A 59 5.62 9.77 2.51
C ARG A 59 6.95 10.15 1.86
N ARG A 60 7.30 9.48 0.75
CA ARG A 60 8.57 9.70 0.01
C ARG A 60 8.63 11.05 -0.70
N ASN A 61 7.52 11.49 -1.28
CA ASN A 61 7.45 12.77 -2.00
C ASN A 61 7.42 13.98 -1.07
N GLY A 62 7.42 13.76 0.25
CA GLY A 62 7.36 14.81 1.25
C GLY A 62 6.00 15.47 1.23
N TYR A 63 5.25 15.25 2.30
CA TYR A 63 4.51 16.36 2.89
C TYR A 63 5.50 17.51 3.19
N MET A 64 5.83 18.30 2.17
CA MET A 64 6.24 19.70 2.30
C MET A 64 4.97 20.52 2.58
N VAL A 65 4.36 20.34 3.76
CA VAL A 65 3.59 21.42 4.35
C VAL A 65 4.59 22.15 5.23
N LYS A 66 5.11 23.25 4.68
CA LYS A 66 5.88 24.23 5.44
C LYS A 66 5.08 24.64 6.68
N THR A 67 5.85 24.82 7.74
CA THR A 67 5.55 25.45 9.03
C THR A 67 4.71 26.71 8.90
#